data_AF-A0A552PN68-F1
#
_entry.id   AF-A0A552PN68-F1
#
_cell.length_a   1.000
_cell.length_b   1.000
_cell.length_c   1.000
_cell.angle_alpha   90.00
_cell.angle_beta   90.00
_cell.angle_gamma   90.00
#
_symmetry.space_group_name_H-M   'P 1'
#
loop_
_entity.id
_entity.type
_entity.pdbx_description
1 polymer ?
#
loop_
_entity_poly.entity_id
_entity_poly.type
_entity_poly.pdbx_seq_one_letter_code
_entity_poly.pdbx_strand_id
1 'polypeptide(L)'
;MENNPANQTPVPDFTTVGFQDESALLSAEAQKIHESVLALKLSACVAASYDPKTNNICFTIPVYGNYCITSPVHIPIGGKLKVCAQTCGSIIPKGLKATVYLNDQAIFTKVLFGSC
;
A
#
# COMPACT_ATOMS: atom_id res chain seq x y z
N MET A 1 -46.60 -20.97 12.50
CA MET A 1 -46.15 -19.68 13.05
C MET A 1 -44.69 -19.86 13.39
N GLU A 2 -43.68 -19.25 12.77
CA GLU A 2 -43.51 -18.20 11.76
C GLU A 2 -42.01 -18.24 11.39
N ASN A 3 -41.69 -17.86 10.15
CA ASN A 3 -40.38 -17.74 9.45
C ASN A 3 -39.33 -16.86 10.21
N ASN A 4 -38.01 -16.79 9.95
CA ASN A 4 -37.23 -16.71 8.69
C ASN A 4 -35.68 -16.69 9.01
N PRO A 5 -34.76 -16.92 8.04
CA PRO A 5 -33.31 -17.12 8.19
C PRO A 5 -32.45 -15.90 7.75
N ALA A 6 -31.17 -15.86 8.13
CA ALA A 6 -30.06 -15.08 7.52
C ALA A 6 -28.79 -15.31 8.39
N ASN A 7 -27.55 -15.45 7.93
CA ASN A 7 -26.89 -14.98 6.72
C ASN A 7 -25.57 -15.78 6.56
N GLN A 8 -25.49 -16.65 5.55
CA GLN A 8 -24.23 -17.24 5.11
C GLN A 8 -23.62 -16.27 4.10
N THR A 9 -22.56 -15.55 4.47
CA THR A 9 -21.81 -14.75 3.49
C THR A 9 -21.03 -15.72 2.58
N PRO A 10 -21.35 -15.82 1.28
CA PRO A 10 -20.66 -16.77 0.41
C PRO A 10 -19.23 -16.25 0.17
N VAL A 11 -18.23 -17.00 0.66
CA VAL A 11 -16.86 -16.82 0.19
C VAL A 11 -16.83 -17.30 -1.26
N PRO A 12 -16.40 -16.49 -2.24
CA PRO A 12 -16.44 -16.87 -3.64
C PRO A 12 -15.57 -18.11 -3.89
N ASP A 13 -16.10 -19.11 -4.60
CA ASP A 13 -15.35 -20.28 -5.02
C ASP A 13 -14.66 -20.02 -6.38
N PHE A 14 -13.35 -19.75 -6.29
CA PHE A 14 -12.52 -19.40 -7.43
C PHE A 14 -12.13 -20.61 -8.32
N THR A 15 -12.50 -21.83 -7.93
CA THR A 15 -12.29 -23.02 -8.77
C THR A 15 -13.22 -23.06 -9.99
N THR A 16 -14.32 -22.30 -9.93
CA THR A 16 -15.35 -22.26 -10.98
C THR A 16 -15.26 -21.09 -11.96
N VAL A 17 -14.62 -19.96 -11.58
CA VAL A 17 -14.68 -18.71 -12.37
C VAL A 17 -13.37 -18.29 -13.04
N GLY A 18 -12.21 -18.79 -12.58
CA GLY A 18 -10.90 -18.39 -13.11
C GLY A 18 -10.55 -16.91 -12.88
N PHE A 19 -9.26 -16.55 -12.87
CA PHE A 19 -8.78 -15.20 -12.51
C PHE A 19 -8.94 -14.13 -13.60
N GLN A 20 -9.88 -14.29 -14.54
CA GLN A 20 -9.99 -13.41 -15.72
C GLN A 20 -11.03 -12.29 -15.59
N ASP A 21 -11.40 -11.92 -14.37
CA ASP A 21 -12.16 -10.69 -14.13
C ASP A 21 -11.19 -9.50 -14.00
N GLU A 22 -11.10 -8.65 -15.04
CA GLU A 22 -10.43 -7.33 -14.95
C GLU A 22 -11.07 -6.44 -13.87
N SER A 23 -12.30 -6.75 -13.46
CA SER A 23 -13.00 -6.16 -12.31
C SER A 23 -12.34 -6.47 -10.96
N ALA A 24 -11.52 -7.52 -10.87
CA ALA A 24 -10.82 -7.91 -9.64
C ALA A 24 -9.55 -7.08 -9.37
N LEU A 25 -9.04 -6.33 -10.35
CA LEU A 25 -7.96 -5.35 -10.14
C LEU A 25 -8.48 -4.03 -9.56
N LEU A 26 -9.80 -3.82 -9.61
CA LEU A 26 -10.49 -2.64 -9.09
C LEU A 26 -11.56 -3.02 -8.06
N SER A 27 -11.46 -4.21 -7.44
CA SER A 27 -12.36 -4.53 -6.34
C SER A 27 -12.12 -3.51 -5.23
N ALA A 28 -13.14 -2.68 -5.00
CA ALA A 28 -13.24 -1.78 -3.86
C ALA A 28 -13.19 -2.53 -2.51
N GLU A 29 -13.00 -3.86 -2.53
CA GLU A 29 -12.75 -4.72 -1.39
C GLU A 29 -11.27 -4.74 -0.98
N ALA A 30 -10.32 -4.42 -1.87
CA ALA A 30 -8.97 -4.04 -1.46
C ALA A 30 -8.93 -2.67 -0.74
N GLN A 31 -10.02 -1.90 -0.86
CA GLN A 31 -10.22 -0.58 -0.26
C GLN A 31 -11.44 -0.55 0.67
N LYS A 32 -11.77 -1.67 1.33
CA LYS A 32 -12.85 -1.69 2.32
C LYS A 32 -12.40 -0.94 3.58
N ILE A 33 -12.46 0.39 3.53
CA ILE A 33 -12.35 1.26 4.71
C ILE A 33 -13.63 1.04 5.50
N HIS A 34 -13.54 0.15 6.49
CA HIS A 34 -14.61 -0.10 7.45
C HIS A 34 -14.90 1.20 8.21
N GLU A 35 -16.15 1.58 8.47
CA GLU A 35 -16.45 2.81 9.24
C GLU A 35 -15.99 2.75 10.71
N SER A 36 -15.55 1.57 11.18
CA SER A 36 -14.81 1.43 12.43
C SER A 36 -13.31 1.78 12.32
N VAL A 37 -12.84 2.28 11.17
CA VAL A 37 -11.48 2.80 10.90
C VAL A 37 -11.38 4.24 11.40
N LEU A 38 -11.77 4.48 12.67
CA LEU A 38 -11.51 5.73 13.38
C LEU A 38 -10.01 5.92 13.72
N ALA A 39 -9.17 5.01 13.24
CA ALA A 39 -7.74 5.20 13.06
C ALA A 39 -7.44 5.01 11.57
N LEU A 40 -7.37 6.11 10.81
CA LEU A 40 -7.08 6.11 9.37
C LEU A 40 -5.63 5.62 9.13
N LYS A 41 -5.41 4.31 9.31
CA LYS A 41 -4.16 3.61 9.06
C LYS A 41 -4.12 3.23 7.58
N LEU A 42 -3.89 4.24 6.74
CA LEU A 42 -3.70 4.06 5.31
C LEU A 42 -2.32 3.44 5.09
N SER A 43 -2.29 2.30 4.41
CA SER A 43 -1.06 1.72 3.89
C SER A 43 -1.20 1.44 2.41
N ALA A 44 -0.23 1.88 1.62
CA ALA A 44 -0.21 1.68 0.17
C ALA A 44 1.20 1.32 -0.28
N CYS A 45 1.34 0.33 -1.16
CA CYS A 45 2.60 -0.02 -1.79
C CYS A 45 2.56 0.40 -3.26
N VAL A 46 3.59 1.12 -3.69
CA VAL A 46 3.71 1.67 -5.05
C VAL A 46 5.05 1.29 -5.65
N ALA A 47 5.09 1.19 -6.98
CA ALA A 47 6.35 1.07 -7.69
C ALA A 47 7.14 2.39 -7.56
N ALA A 48 8.47 2.28 -7.51
CA ALA A 48 9.35 3.44 -7.47
C ALA A 48 10.37 3.40 -8.60
N SER A 49 10.73 4.58 -9.09
CA SER A 49 11.81 4.77 -10.04
C SER A 49 13.08 5.19 -9.33
N TYR A 50 14.23 4.80 -9.85
CA TYR A 50 15.54 5.15 -9.30
C TYR A 50 16.36 5.90 -10.35
N ASP A 51 16.85 7.09 -9.98
CA ASP A 51 17.80 7.85 -10.77
C ASP A 51 19.23 7.58 -10.26
N PRO A 52 20.06 6.85 -11.01
CA PRO A 52 21.44 6.55 -10.62
C PRO A 52 22.35 7.78 -10.61
N LYS A 53 22.00 8.88 -11.29
CA LYS A 53 22.82 10.11 -11.31
C LYS A 53 22.71 10.89 -10.02
N THR A 54 21.52 10.94 -9.43
CA THR A 54 21.23 11.67 -8.20
C THR A 54 21.06 10.77 -6.98
N ASN A 55 21.08 9.44 -7.18
CA ASN A 55 20.83 8.42 -6.17
C ASN A 55 19.46 8.60 -5.47
N ASN A 56 18.47 9.08 -6.22
CA ASN A 56 17.13 9.38 -5.73
C ASN A 56 16.13 8.31 -6.15
N ILE A 57 15.27 7.94 -5.22
CA ILE A 57 14.12 7.07 -5.42
C ILE A 57 12.88 7.95 -5.45
N CYS A 58 12.23 8.03 -6.61
CA CYS A 58 11.01 8.81 -6.80
C CYS A 58 9.80 7.89 -6.94
N PHE A 59 8.72 8.23 -6.24
CA PHE A 59 7.48 7.45 -6.22
C PHE A 59 6.28 8.35 -5.95
N THR A 60 5.10 7.88 -6.33
CA THR A 60 3.83 8.60 -6.15
C THR A 60 2.97 7.83 -5.17
N ILE A 61 2.64 8.44 -4.04
CA ILE A 61 1.68 7.88 -3.10
C ILE A 61 0.30 8.45 -3.45
N PRO A 62 -0.73 7.61 -3.67
CA PRO A 62 -2.10 8.08 -3.85
C PRO A 62 -2.50 9.01 -2.70
N VAL A 63 -3.23 10.09 -3.00
CA VAL A 63 -3.65 11.14 -2.04
C VAL A 63 -2.53 12.06 -1.55
N TYR A 64 -1.31 11.56 -1.32
CA TYR A 64 -0.19 12.35 -0.76
C TYR A 64 0.77 12.96 -1.81
N GLY A 65 0.72 12.49 -3.06
CA GLY A 65 1.47 13.06 -4.17
C GLY A 65 2.83 12.42 -4.41
N ASN A 66 3.70 13.15 -5.10
CA ASN A 66 5.01 12.69 -5.54
C ASN A 66 6.08 12.96 -4.48
N TYR A 67 6.89 11.95 -4.19
CA TYR A 67 8.03 12.06 -3.28
C TYR A 67 9.29 11.55 -3.96
N CYS A 68 10.40 12.24 -3.72
CA CYS A 68 11.73 11.78 -4.07
C CYS A 68 12.58 11.74 -2.80
N ILE A 69 13.16 10.58 -2.51
CA ILE A 69 14.04 10.39 -1.35
C ILE A 69 15.39 9.86 -1.81
N THR A 70 16.47 10.41 -1.26
CA THR A 70 17.82 9.91 -1.54
C THR A 70 18.03 8.58 -0.84
N SER A 71 18.52 7.58 -1.58
CA SER A 71 18.84 6.27 -1.03
C SER A 71 20.14 6.33 -0.22
N PRO A 72 20.18 5.82 1.02
CA PRO A 72 21.41 5.72 1.79
C PRO A 72 22.35 4.62 1.24
N VAL A 73 21.83 3.73 0.40
CA VAL A 73 22.55 2.60 -0.19
C VAL A 73 22.48 2.66 -1.71
N HIS A 74 23.54 2.22 -2.37
CA HIS A 74 23.54 2.11 -3.83
C HIS A 74 22.63 0.95 -4.27
N ILE A 75 21.71 1.24 -5.19
CA ILE A 75 20.76 0.23 -5.70
C ILE A 75 21.31 -0.35 -7.00
N PRO A 76 21.50 -1.67 -7.11
CA PRO A 76 21.99 -2.30 -8.32
C PRO A 76 20.99 -2.11 -9.47
N ILE A 77 21.52 -1.88 -10.67
CA ILE A 77 20.74 -1.72 -11.90
C ILE A 77 19.95 -3.02 -12.14
N GLY A 78 18.63 -2.91 -12.31
CA GLY A 78 17.73 -4.05 -12.54
C GLY A 78 17.01 -4.57 -11.28
N GLY A 79 17.24 -3.96 -10.12
CA GLY A 79 16.48 -4.28 -8.89
C GLY A 79 15.02 -3.84 -8.97
N LYS A 80 14.10 -4.68 -8.49
CA LYS A 80 12.68 -4.30 -8.36
C LYS A 80 12.49 -3.46 -7.11
N LEU A 81 12.15 -2.18 -7.30
CA LEU A 81 11.89 -1.24 -6.21
C LEU A 81 10.40 -1.10 -5.92
N LYS A 82 10.04 -1.30 -4.66
CA LYS A 82 8.69 -1.12 -4.15
C LYS A 82 8.74 -0.26 -2.90
N VAL A 83 7.87 0.74 -2.81
CA VAL A 83 7.80 1.62 -1.65
C VAL A 83 6.44 1.46 -1.01
N CYS A 84 6.43 1.01 0.25
CA CYS A 84 5.20 0.91 1.03
C CYS A 84 5.15 2.06 2.03
N ALA A 85 4.13 2.91 1.87
CA ALA A 85 3.84 3.99 2.79
C ALA A 85 2.78 3.58 3.81
N GLN A 86 2.90 4.07 5.03
CA GLN A 86 1.96 3.83 6.11
C GLN A 86 1.81 5.10 6.96
N THR A 87 0.57 5.50 7.23
CA THR A 87 0.30 6.61 8.15
C THR A 87 0.62 6.21 9.59
N CYS A 88 1.12 7.17 10.36
CA CYS A 88 1.49 7.03 11.77
C CYS A 88 0.54 7.85 12.64
N GLY A 89 0.15 7.31 13.80
CA GLY A 89 -0.78 7.96 14.73
C GLY A 89 -1.87 7.00 15.21
N SER A 90 -2.52 7.35 16.32
CA SER A 90 -3.54 6.48 16.94
C SER A 90 -4.96 6.76 16.45
N ILE A 91 -5.28 8.03 16.15
CA ILE A 91 -6.64 8.47 15.75
C ILE A 91 -6.53 9.37 14.52
N ILE A 92 -5.66 10.39 14.59
CA ILE A 92 -5.37 11.32 13.50
C ILE A 92 -3.96 11.00 12.97
N PRO A 93 -3.78 10.80 11.65
CA PRO A 93 -2.46 10.66 11.05
C PRO A 93 -1.58 11.86 11.40
N LYS A 94 -0.57 11.62 12.25
CA LYS A 94 0.44 12.62 12.62
C LYS A 94 1.64 12.62 11.69
N GLY A 95 1.77 11.60 10.85
CA GLY A 95 2.85 11.47 9.89
C GLY A 95 2.64 10.34 8.91
N LEU A 96 3.59 10.21 7.99
CA LEU A 96 3.64 9.17 6.98
C LEU A 96 5.07 8.62 6.92
N LYS A 97 5.22 7.33 7.15
CA LYS A 97 6.48 6.62 6.94
C LYS A 97 6.42 5.86 5.62
N ALA A 98 7.54 5.85 4.90
CA ALA A 98 7.72 5.05 3.71
C ALA A 98 8.86 4.07 3.94
N THR A 99 8.64 2.80 3.61
CA THR A 99 9.65 1.74 3.63
C THR A 99 9.94 1.33 2.21
N VAL A 100 11.21 1.37 1.84
CA VAL A 100 11.67 0.97 0.52
C VAL A 100 12.10 -0.49 0.57
N TYR A 101 11.63 -1.26 -0.40
CA TYR A 101 11.95 -2.65 -0.61
C TYR A 101 12.68 -2.80 -1.93
N LEU A 102 13.77 -3.58 -1.90
CA LEU A 102 14.52 -4.00 -3.07
C LEU A 102 14.37 -5.53 -3.17
N ASN A 103 13.78 -6.02 -4.26
CA ASN A 103 13.50 -7.46 -4.43
C ASN A 103 12.77 -8.06 -3.22
N ASP A 104 11.75 -7.34 -2.73
CA ASP A 104 10.93 -7.68 -1.55
C ASP A 104 11.66 -7.68 -0.19
N GLN A 105 12.92 -7.29 -0.14
CA GLN A 105 13.65 -7.04 1.10
C GLN A 105 13.62 -5.56 1.49
N ALA A 106 13.20 -5.25 2.72
CA ALA A 106 13.23 -3.89 3.24
C ALA A 106 14.69 -3.42 3.37
N ILE A 107 15.04 -2.33 2.69
CA ILE A 107 16.41 -1.77 2.70
C ILE A 107 16.52 -0.57 3.63
N PHE A 108 15.48 0.27 3.70
CA PHE A 108 15.42 1.38 4.65
C PHE A 108 13.99 1.91 4.79
N THR A 109 13.77 2.64 5.89
CA THR A 109 12.53 3.35 6.18
C THR A 109 12.82 4.82 6.43
N LYS A 110 11.96 5.70 5.91
CA LYS A 110 12.06 7.15 6.11
C LYS A 110 10.68 7.74 6.43
N VAL A 111 10.66 8.71 7.35
CA VAL A 111 9.47 9.52 7.60
C VAL A 111 9.42 10.62 6.53
N LEU A 112 8.33 10.63 5.75
CA LEU A 112 8.13 11.60 4.66
C LEU A 112 7.61 12.93 5.18
N PHE A 113 6.68 12.89 6.14
CA PHE A 113 6.20 14.07 6.84
C PHE A 113 5.71 13.71 8.24
N GLY A 114 5.68 14.73 9.10
CA GLY A 114 5.10 14.62 10.43
C GLY A 114 5.95 13.79 11.39
N SER A 115 5.28 13.14 12.34
CA SER A 115 5.91 12.29 13.36
C SER A 115 5.41 10.86 13.29
N CYS A 116 6.40 9.97 13.19
CA CYS A 116 6.37 8.53 13.36
C CYS A 116 7.54 8.22 14.30
#